data_AF-A0A4S2E895-F1
#
_entry.id   AF-A0A4S2E895-F1
#
_cell.length_a   1.000
_cell.length_b   1.000
_cell.length_c   1.000
_cell.angle_alpha   90.00
_cell.angle_beta   90.00
_cell.angle_gamma   90.00
#
_symmetry.space_group_name_H-M   'P 1'
#
loop_
_entity.id
_entity.type
_entity.pdbx_description
1 polymer ?
#
loop_
_entity_poly.entity_id
_entity_poly.type
_entity_poly.pdbx_seq_one_letter_code
_entity_poly.pdbx_strand_id
1 'polypeptide(L)'
;VRHHLAILKKICRLAYKKGYSEKCHFQHFALPRQSERTPRALSRESFERIRDVEIPSYRKTHILARDLFLFACYTGVSYADVVSITDENLYTDDNGSLWLKYRRKKNEHRASVKLLPEALALLERYKDQNRETLFPVIHHPNMKRHMKALAALAGIKDNLCYHQARHSFASLITLEAGVPIETISRMLGHSDISTTQVYARVSPKKLFEDMDKFIKATEDFQLTL
;
A
#
# COMPACT_ATOMS: atom_id res chain seq x y z
N VAL A 1 -0.97 2.74 24.43
CA VAL A 1 -1.41 1.92 25.59
C VAL A 1 -1.57 0.43 25.25
N ARG A 2 -2.53 0.00 24.41
CA ARG A 2 -2.73 -1.44 24.07
C ARG A 2 -1.45 -2.18 23.64
N HIS A 3 -0.62 -1.58 22.78
CA HIS A 3 0.62 -2.18 22.30
C HIS A 3 1.58 -2.56 23.45
N HIS A 4 1.79 -1.64 24.39
CA HIS A 4 2.63 -1.90 25.57
C HIS A 4 2.02 -2.97 26.49
N LEU A 5 0.71 -2.94 26.70
CA LEU A 5 0.00 -3.98 27.48
C LEU A 5 0.14 -5.36 26.84
N ALA A 6 0.10 -5.46 25.51
CA ALA A 6 0.29 -6.70 24.79
C ALA A 6 1.72 -7.25 24.95
N ILE A 7 2.73 -6.38 24.87
CA ILE A 7 4.13 -6.75 25.12
C ILE A 7 4.31 -7.24 26.56
N LEU A 8 3.82 -6.48 27.55
CA LEU A 8 3.93 -6.82 28.96
C LEU A 8 3.27 -8.19 29.25
N LYS A 9 2.04 -8.40 28.77
CA LYS A 9 1.35 -9.69 28.90
C LYS A 9 2.11 -10.84 28.24
N LYS A 10 2.74 -10.60 27.08
CA LYS A 10 3.59 -11.60 26.38
C LYS A 10 4.82 -11.96 27.22
N ILE A 11 5.52 -10.97 27.77
CA ILE A 11 6.71 -11.18 28.61
C ILE A 11 6.33 -11.96 29.88
N CYS A 12 5.27 -11.56 30.58
CA CYS A 12 4.80 -12.26 31.79
C CYS A 12 4.46 -13.72 31.51
N ARG A 13 3.78 -13.99 30.38
CA ARG A 13 3.48 -15.36 29.94
C ARG A 13 4.74 -16.16 29.62
N LEU A 14 5.75 -15.52 29.01
CA LEU A 14 7.02 -16.19 28.70
C LEU A 14 7.80 -16.52 29.98
N ALA A 15 7.83 -15.61 30.95
CA ALA A 15 8.48 -15.79 32.24
C ALA A 15 7.87 -16.96 33.02
N TYR A 16 6.53 -17.03 33.08
CA TYR A 16 5.83 -18.17 33.67
C TYR A 16 6.18 -19.50 32.98
N LYS A 17 6.12 -19.55 31.63
CA LYS A 17 6.45 -20.76 30.86
C LYS A 17 7.88 -21.25 31.05
N LYS A 18 8.82 -20.33 31.31
CA LYS A 18 10.24 -20.65 31.54
C LYS A 18 10.57 -20.92 33.02
N GLY A 19 9.58 -20.87 33.91
CA GLY A 19 9.78 -21.09 35.34
C GLY A 19 10.38 -19.91 36.11
N TYR A 20 10.56 -18.75 35.47
CA TYR A 20 11.04 -17.52 36.14
C TYR A 20 9.95 -16.83 36.98
N SER A 21 8.70 -17.26 36.82
CA SER A 21 7.56 -16.80 37.61
C SER A 21 6.71 -17.99 37.99
N GLU A 22 6.32 -18.08 39.26
CA GLU A 22 5.38 -19.07 39.77
C GLU A 22 3.93 -18.77 39.34
N LYS A 23 3.66 -17.52 38.90
CA LYS A 23 2.31 -17.06 38.54
C LYS A 23 2.25 -16.51 37.12
N CYS A 24 1.17 -16.83 36.40
CA CYS A 24 0.88 -16.26 35.09
C CYS A 24 0.16 -14.91 35.24
N HIS A 25 0.94 -13.83 35.43
CA HIS A 25 0.38 -12.48 35.56
C HIS A 25 -0.44 -12.09 34.32
N PHE A 26 -1.55 -11.36 34.56
CA PHE A 26 -2.47 -10.86 33.52
C PHE A 26 -3.21 -11.94 32.72
N GLN A 27 -3.33 -13.17 33.24
CA GLN A 27 -4.01 -14.27 32.54
C GLN A 27 -5.45 -13.89 32.13
N HIS A 28 -6.23 -13.33 33.06
CA HIS A 28 -7.62 -12.91 32.86
C HIS A 28 -7.76 -11.45 32.39
N PHE A 29 -6.67 -10.71 32.27
CA PHE A 29 -6.72 -9.33 31.79
C PHE A 29 -7.00 -9.31 30.28
N ALA A 30 -8.21 -8.91 29.89
CA ALA A 30 -8.54 -8.69 28.49
C ALA A 30 -7.83 -7.44 27.97
N LEU A 31 -7.15 -7.55 26.83
CA LEU A 31 -6.59 -6.38 26.19
C LEU A 31 -7.73 -5.48 25.70
N PRO A 32 -7.62 -4.14 25.81
CA PRO A 32 -8.57 -3.24 25.20
C PRO A 32 -8.77 -3.57 23.72
N ARG A 33 -10.02 -3.45 23.23
CA ARG A 33 -10.34 -3.69 21.83
C ARG A 33 -9.47 -2.78 20.96
N GLN A 34 -8.89 -3.35 19.91
CA GLN A 34 -8.15 -2.55 18.95
C GLN A 34 -9.15 -1.69 18.18
N SER A 35 -8.99 -0.37 18.21
CA SER A 35 -9.75 0.50 17.31
C SER A 35 -9.32 0.18 15.88
N GLU A 36 -10.25 -0.30 15.05
CA GLU A 36 -10.02 -0.40 13.62
C GLU A 36 -9.95 1.03 13.07
N ARG A 37 -8.75 1.43 12.65
CA ARG A 37 -8.59 2.66 11.89
C ARG A 37 -8.78 2.30 10.43
N THR A 38 -9.75 2.94 9.79
CA THR A 38 -9.87 2.89 8.34
C THR A 38 -8.55 3.29 7.69
N PRO A 39 -8.07 2.51 6.70
CA PRO A 39 -6.92 2.94 5.92
C PRO A 39 -7.21 4.31 5.31
N ARG A 40 -6.26 5.24 5.44
CA ARG A 40 -6.39 6.60 4.90
C ARG A 40 -6.05 6.62 3.40
N ALA A 41 -6.77 5.84 2.61
CA ALA A 41 -6.67 5.93 1.15
C ALA A 41 -7.14 7.31 0.67
N LEU A 42 -6.63 7.75 -0.48
CA LEU A 42 -7.09 8.97 -1.13
C LEU A 42 -8.45 8.76 -1.79
N SER A 43 -9.26 9.80 -1.82
CA SER A 43 -10.36 9.88 -2.79
C SER A 43 -9.80 10.03 -4.20
N ARG A 44 -10.58 9.65 -5.21
CA ARG A 44 -10.25 9.89 -6.62
C ARG A 44 -9.89 11.35 -6.90
N GLU A 45 -10.71 12.28 -6.42
CA GLU A 45 -10.47 13.72 -6.55
C GLU A 45 -9.13 14.14 -5.92
N SER A 46 -8.82 13.68 -4.70
CA SER A 46 -7.55 14.02 -4.04
C SER A 46 -6.34 13.44 -4.78
N PHE A 47 -6.47 12.23 -5.32
CA PHE A 47 -5.45 11.59 -6.13
C PHE A 47 -5.19 12.39 -7.42
N GLU A 48 -6.24 12.77 -8.15
CA GLU A 48 -6.14 13.56 -9.38
C GLU A 48 -5.53 14.94 -9.10
N ARG A 49 -5.94 15.60 -8.01
CA ARG A 49 -5.35 16.89 -7.58
C ARG A 49 -3.87 16.78 -7.25
N ILE A 50 -3.39 15.67 -6.66
CA ILE A 50 -1.96 15.44 -6.44
C ILE A 50 -1.24 15.12 -7.75
N ARG A 51 -1.86 14.33 -8.64
CA ARG A 51 -1.28 13.97 -9.95
C ARG A 51 -1.04 15.21 -10.80
N ASP A 52 -2.04 16.07 -10.85
CA ASP A 52 -2.12 17.21 -11.76
C ASP A 52 -1.62 18.52 -11.11
N VAL A 53 -1.14 18.47 -9.87
CA VAL A 53 -0.61 19.66 -9.19
C VAL A 53 0.56 20.26 -9.96
N GLU A 54 0.44 21.54 -10.27
CA GLU A 54 1.51 22.31 -10.89
C GLU A 54 2.59 22.65 -9.87
N ILE A 55 3.81 22.24 -10.16
CA ILE A 55 4.98 22.51 -9.33
C ILE A 55 6.01 23.22 -10.21
N PRO A 56 6.47 24.43 -9.82
CA PRO A 56 7.49 25.13 -10.59
C PRO A 56 8.73 24.27 -10.84
N SER A 57 9.24 24.30 -12.08
CA SER A 57 10.32 23.42 -12.57
C SER A 57 11.60 23.48 -11.73
N TYR A 58 11.88 24.62 -11.09
CA TYR A 58 13.02 24.79 -10.19
C TYR A 58 12.89 24.00 -8.87
N ARG A 59 11.68 23.58 -8.47
CA ARG A 59 11.43 22.80 -7.24
C ARG A 59 11.59 21.30 -7.47
N LYS A 60 12.74 20.88 -8.00
CA LYS A 60 13.03 19.48 -8.40
C LYS A 60 12.69 18.43 -7.32
N THR A 61 12.97 18.73 -6.05
CA THR A 61 12.68 17.81 -4.93
C THR A 61 11.19 17.65 -4.62
N HIS A 62 10.37 18.67 -4.87
CA HIS A 62 8.91 18.57 -4.72
C HIS A 62 8.29 17.73 -5.84
N ILE A 63 8.78 17.93 -7.07
CA ILE A 63 8.41 17.13 -8.23
C ILE A 63 8.77 15.66 -7.97
N LEU A 64 9.99 15.38 -7.54
CA LEU A 64 10.42 14.03 -7.17
C LEU A 64 9.57 13.42 -6.04
N ALA A 65 9.21 14.20 -5.02
CA ALA A 65 8.35 13.71 -3.94
C ALA A 65 6.94 13.34 -4.43
N ARG A 66 6.37 14.15 -5.33
CA ARG A 66 5.08 13.86 -5.98
C ARG A 66 5.19 12.59 -6.82
N ASP A 67 6.23 12.49 -7.62
CA ASP A 67 6.41 11.38 -8.55
C ASP A 67 6.67 10.05 -7.81
N LEU A 68 7.46 10.06 -6.73
CA LEU A 68 7.60 8.90 -5.83
C LEU A 68 6.27 8.51 -5.18
N PHE A 69 5.47 9.50 -4.75
CA PHE A 69 4.15 9.25 -4.20
C PHE A 69 3.20 8.63 -5.23
N LEU A 70 3.18 9.13 -6.46
CA LEU A 70 2.39 8.58 -7.56
C LEU A 70 2.87 7.18 -7.93
N PHE A 71 4.18 6.94 -8.01
CA PHE A 71 4.74 5.62 -8.22
C PHE A 71 4.23 4.63 -7.17
N ALA A 72 4.20 5.01 -5.89
CA ALA A 72 3.62 4.19 -4.84
C ALA A 72 2.09 4.02 -4.97
N CYS A 73 1.37 4.98 -5.54
CA CYS A 73 -0.06 4.82 -5.86
C CYS A 73 -0.28 3.79 -6.97
N TYR A 74 0.64 3.67 -7.93
CA TYR A 74 0.54 2.75 -9.05
C TYR A 74 1.13 1.36 -8.78
N THR A 75 1.97 1.22 -7.74
CA THR A 75 2.70 -0.04 -7.47
C THR A 75 2.48 -0.59 -6.06
N GLY A 76 1.93 0.21 -5.15
CA GLY A 76 1.80 -0.14 -3.75
C GLY A 76 3.13 -0.21 -2.98
N VAL A 77 4.25 0.21 -3.56
CA VAL A 77 5.56 0.14 -2.91
C VAL A 77 5.61 1.07 -1.70
N SER A 78 6.14 0.59 -0.58
CA SER A 78 6.28 1.42 0.62
C SER A 78 7.52 2.32 0.53
N TYR A 79 7.57 3.43 1.28
CA TYR A 79 8.74 4.31 1.26
C TYR A 79 10.04 3.58 1.62
N ALA A 80 10.00 2.66 2.59
CA ALA A 80 11.18 1.90 2.99
C ALA A 80 11.72 1.01 1.86
N ASP A 81 10.83 0.53 0.99
CA ASP A 81 11.16 -0.35 -0.13
C ASP A 81 11.62 0.49 -1.35
N VAL A 82 10.93 1.58 -1.69
CA VAL A 82 11.22 2.40 -2.89
C VAL A 82 12.62 3.00 -2.89
N VAL A 83 13.17 3.28 -1.72
CA VAL A 83 14.53 3.85 -1.56
C VAL A 83 15.63 2.80 -1.67
N SER A 84 15.29 1.55 -2.00
CA SER A 84 16.25 0.44 -2.14
C SER A 84 15.97 -0.50 -3.30
N ILE A 85 14.90 -0.27 -4.07
CA ILE A 85 14.67 -1.06 -5.28
C ILE A 85 15.65 -0.62 -6.37
N THR A 86 16.21 -1.60 -7.07
CA THR A 86 17.22 -1.44 -8.12
C THR A 86 16.70 -2.09 -9.41
N ASP A 87 17.47 -2.00 -10.49
CA ASP A 87 17.15 -2.67 -11.77
C ASP A 87 17.05 -4.20 -11.62
N GLU A 88 17.73 -4.81 -10.65
CA GLU A 88 17.63 -6.25 -10.35
C GLU A 88 16.23 -6.67 -9.87
N ASN A 89 15.42 -5.71 -9.39
CA ASN A 89 14.04 -5.97 -9.00
C ASN A 89 13.06 -5.90 -10.18
N LEU A 90 13.52 -5.51 -11.38
CA LEU A 90 12.72 -5.46 -12.58
C LEU A 90 12.83 -6.79 -13.34
N TYR A 91 11.68 -7.31 -13.75
CA TYR A 91 11.57 -8.58 -14.46
C TYR A 91 10.60 -8.44 -15.63
N THR A 92 11.04 -8.78 -16.84
CA THR A 92 10.17 -8.84 -18.02
C THR A 92 9.62 -10.25 -18.15
N ASP A 93 8.30 -10.39 -18.25
CA ASP A 93 7.66 -11.68 -18.54
C ASP A 93 7.72 -12.04 -20.03
N ASP A 94 7.32 -13.27 -20.36
CA ASP A 94 7.35 -13.79 -21.74
C ASP A 94 6.46 -13.00 -22.71
N ASN A 95 5.51 -12.21 -22.19
CA ASN A 95 4.64 -11.33 -22.96
C ASN A 95 5.19 -9.90 -23.08
N GLY A 96 6.44 -9.67 -22.68
CA GLY A 96 7.11 -8.37 -22.75
C GLY A 96 6.66 -7.37 -21.68
N SER A 97 5.86 -7.79 -20.70
CA SER A 97 5.41 -6.88 -19.64
C SER A 97 6.43 -6.81 -18.50
N LEU A 98 6.69 -5.60 -18.00
CA LEU A 98 7.61 -5.41 -16.88
C LEU A 98 6.92 -5.56 -15.52
N TRP A 99 7.59 -6.25 -14.62
CA TRP A 99 7.17 -6.50 -13.25
C TRP A 99 8.20 -5.96 -12.27
N LEU A 100 7.72 -5.45 -11.14
CA LEU A 100 8.56 -5.14 -9.98
C LEU A 100 8.39 -6.26 -8.94
N LYS A 101 9.48 -6.97 -8.67
CA LYS A 101 9.54 -8.10 -7.73
C LYS A 101 10.61 -7.84 -6.68
N TYR A 102 10.22 -7.83 -5.40
CA TYR A 102 11.14 -7.53 -4.30
C TYR A 102 10.70 -8.21 -3.01
N ARG A 103 11.63 -8.31 -2.05
CA ARG A 103 11.30 -8.66 -0.66
C ARG A 103 11.12 -7.39 0.15
N ARG A 104 10.06 -7.34 0.94
CA ARG A 104 9.72 -6.16 1.74
C ARG A 104 10.64 -6.03 2.94
N LYS A 105 11.23 -4.85 3.15
CA LYS A 105 12.09 -4.59 4.32
C LYS A 105 11.41 -4.77 5.68
N LYS A 106 10.08 -4.66 5.74
CA LYS A 106 9.34 -4.76 7.00
C LYS A 106 9.29 -6.20 7.54
N ASN A 107 9.20 -7.19 6.66
CA ASN A 107 8.84 -8.57 7.03
C ASN A 107 9.38 -9.64 6.07
N GLU A 108 10.23 -9.27 5.11
CA GLU A 108 10.86 -10.16 4.12
C GLU A 108 9.92 -10.92 3.19
N HIS A 109 8.61 -10.62 3.21
CA HIS A 109 7.67 -11.22 2.30
C HIS A 109 7.85 -10.71 0.87
N ARG A 110 7.62 -11.61 -0.09
CA ARG A 110 7.67 -11.28 -1.51
C ARG A 110 6.50 -10.39 -1.89
N ALA A 111 6.80 -9.27 -2.52
CA ALA A 111 5.86 -8.41 -3.22
C ALA A 111 6.16 -8.50 -4.73
N SER A 112 5.11 -8.53 -5.54
CA SER A 112 5.21 -8.68 -6.99
C SER A 112 4.08 -7.93 -7.65
N VAL A 113 4.39 -6.87 -8.39
CA VAL A 113 3.40 -6.03 -9.05
C VAL A 113 3.74 -5.87 -10.53
N LYS A 114 2.76 -6.08 -11.40
CA LYS A 114 2.88 -5.77 -12.82
C LYS A 114 2.86 -4.26 -12.98
N LEU A 115 3.83 -3.69 -13.68
CA LEU A 115 3.95 -2.23 -13.76
C LEU A 115 2.93 -1.65 -14.73
N LEU A 116 2.15 -0.69 -14.24
CA LEU A 116 1.22 0.10 -15.04
C LEU A 116 1.98 1.07 -15.96
N PRO A 117 1.41 1.51 -17.09
CA PRO A 117 2.04 2.47 -17.99
C PRO A 117 2.55 3.74 -17.29
N GLU A 118 1.80 4.25 -16.32
CA GLU A 118 2.18 5.43 -15.54
C GLU A 118 3.41 5.17 -14.66
N ALA A 119 3.51 3.97 -14.07
CA ALA A 119 4.68 3.58 -13.30
C ALA A 119 5.92 3.43 -14.21
N LEU A 120 5.74 2.91 -15.43
CA LEU A 120 6.81 2.80 -16.43
C LEU A 120 7.30 4.17 -16.89
N ALA A 121 6.38 5.11 -17.14
CA ALA A 121 6.74 6.49 -17.50
C ALA A 121 7.56 7.18 -16.40
N LEU A 122 7.24 6.93 -15.12
CA LEU A 122 8.01 7.43 -13.99
C LEU A 122 9.39 6.78 -13.90
N LEU A 123 9.51 5.46 -14.14
CA LEU A 123 10.81 4.79 -14.17
C LEU A 123 11.70 5.36 -15.29
N GLU A 124 11.16 5.52 -16.49
CA GLU A 124 11.92 6.05 -17.63
C GLU A 124 12.36 7.49 -17.38
N ARG A 125 11.48 8.34 -16.82
CA ARG A 125 11.80 9.73 -16.47
C ARG A 125 13.00 9.87 -15.54
N TYR A 126 13.15 8.94 -14.60
CA TYR A 126 14.20 8.99 -13.60
C TYR A 126 15.39 8.10 -13.92
N LYS A 127 15.36 7.34 -15.02
CA LYS A 127 16.40 6.39 -15.42
C LYS A 127 17.78 7.06 -15.46
N ASP A 128 18.74 6.42 -14.81
CA ASP A 128 20.09 6.95 -14.64
C ASP A 128 21.06 5.79 -14.45
N GLN A 129 21.96 5.59 -15.42
CA GLN A 129 22.91 4.47 -15.42
C GLN A 129 23.96 4.58 -14.32
N ASN A 130 24.14 5.77 -13.71
CA ASN A 130 25.12 5.98 -12.65
C ASN A 130 24.54 5.79 -11.25
N ARG A 131 23.24 5.49 -11.15
CA ARG A 131 22.55 5.33 -9.87
C ARG A 131 22.08 3.90 -9.68
N GLU A 132 22.38 3.34 -8.51
CA GLU A 132 22.00 1.96 -8.15
C GLU A 132 20.48 1.80 -7.98
N THR A 133 19.81 2.79 -7.38
CA THR A 133 18.37 2.73 -7.12
C THR A 133 17.54 3.27 -8.28
N LEU A 134 16.35 2.69 -8.50
CA LEU A 134 15.44 3.10 -9.59
C LEU A 134 15.07 4.58 -9.56
N PHE A 135 15.02 5.19 -8.36
CA PHE A 135 14.73 6.62 -8.18
C PHE A 135 15.80 7.32 -7.34
N PRO A 136 15.98 8.65 -7.49
CA PRO A 136 16.73 9.43 -6.53
C PRO A 136 16.07 9.38 -5.14
N VAL A 137 16.90 9.37 -4.10
CA VAL A 137 16.41 9.20 -2.72
C VAL A 137 16.16 10.56 -2.07
N ILE A 138 14.96 10.75 -1.52
CA ILE A 138 14.65 11.83 -0.59
C ILE A 138 14.70 11.27 0.82
N HIS A 139 15.54 11.81 1.69
CA HIS A 139 15.61 11.40 3.10
C HIS A 139 14.25 11.52 3.81
N HIS A 140 13.91 10.56 4.67
CA HIS A 140 12.53 10.36 5.18
C HIS A 140 11.90 11.60 5.88
N PRO A 141 12.60 12.32 6.77
CA PRO A 141 12.13 13.61 7.30
C PRO A 141 11.77 14.64 6.22
N ASN A 142 12.55 14.71 5.15
CA ASN A 142 12.28 15.63 4.03
C ASN A 142 11.09 15.14 3.22
N MET A 143 10.98 13.83 2.97
CA MET A 143 9.79 13.24 2.34
C MET A 143 8.52 13.60 3.12
N LYS A 144 8.54 13.49 4.45
CA LYS A 144 7.39 13.89 5.30
C LYS A 144 7.05 15.38 5.17
N ARG A 145 8.05 16.27 5.06
CA ARG A 145 7.83 17.71 4.82
C ARG A 145 7.25 17.94 3.42
N HIS A 146 7.75 17.26 2.40
CA HIS A 146 7.22 17.35 1.04
C HIS A 146 5.78 16.83 0.94
N MET A 147 5.39 15.77 1.66
CA MET A 147 3.99 15.33 1.69
C MET A 147 3.05 16.42 2.22
N LYS A 148 3.45 17.16 3.26
CA LYS A 148 2.68 18.32 3.75
C LYS A 148 2.61 19.43 2.71
N ALA A 149 3.73 19.73 2.05
CA ALA A 149 3.78 20.75 1.01
C ALA A 149 2.89 20.38 -0.19
N LEU A 150 2.92 19.13 -0.63
CA LEU A 150 2.06 18.63 -1.71
C LEU A 150 0.59 18.67 -1.32
N ALA A 151 0.24 18.30 -0.09
CA ALA A 151 -1.15 18.44 0.39
C ALA A 151 -1.62 19.89 0.28
N ALA A 152 -0.79 20.85 0.72
CA ALA A 152 -1.10 22.27 0.63
C ALA A 152 -1.24 22.74 -0.83
N LEU A 153 -0.29 22.38 -1.70
CA LEU A 153 -0.31 22.74 -3.13
C LEU A 153 -1.52 22.15 -3.86
N ALA A 154 -1.87 20.89 -3.55
CA ALA A 154 -3.04 20.22 -4.09
C ALA A 154 -4.34 20.67 -3.42
N GLY A 155 -4.30 21.53 -2.38
CA GLY A 155 -5.46 22.00 -1.61
C GLY A 155 -6.20 20.91 -0.83
N ILE A 156 -5.49 19.88 -0.38
CA ILE A 156 -6.00 18.78 0.44
C ILE A 156 -5.96 19.21 1.91
N LYS A 157 -7.11 19.18 2.58
CA LYS A 157 -7.25 19.60 3.99
C LYS A 157 -6.61 18.63 4.97
N ASP A 158 -6.54 17.35 4.62
CA ASP A 158 -5.99 16.30 5.47
C ASP A 158 -4.45 16.22 5.41
N ASN A 159 -3.87 15.71 6.50
CA ASN A 159 -2.45 15.40 6.54
C ASN A 159 -2.10 14.25 5.58
N LEU A 160 -1.46 14.59 4.46
CA LEU A 160 -0.89 13.61 3.53
C LEU A 160 0.37 12.95 4.12
N CYS A 161 0.47 11.63 3.99
CA CYS A 161 1.69 10.87 4.26
C CYS A 161 1.92 9.82 3.17
N TYR A 162 3.19 9.45 2.98
CA TYR A 162 3.59 8.55 1.89
C TYR A 162 2.85 7.20 1.91
N HIS A 163 2.56 6.65 3.10
CA HIS A 163 1.88 5.35 3.19
C HIS A 163 0.44 5.37 2.66
N GLN A 164 -0.17 6.56 2.54
CA GLN A 164 -1.48 6.69 1.89
C GLN A 164 -1.42 6.34 0.41
N ALA A 165 -0.28 6.52 -0.26
CA ALA A 165 -0.11 6.08 -1.65
C ALA A 165 -0.31 4.56 -1.76
N ARG A 166 0.31 3.79 -0.87
CA ARG A 166 0.15 2.34 -0.82
C ARG A 166 -1.29 1.92 -0.48
N HIS A 167 -1.96 2.62 0.44
CA HIS A 167 -3.38 2.38 0.70
C HIS A 167 -4.24 2.69 -0.53
N SER A 168 -3.89 3.73 -1.28
CA SER A 168 -4.60 4.14 -2.50
C SER A 168 -4.37 3.14 -3.64
N PHE A 169 -3.18 2.55 -3.78
CA PHE A 169 -2.98 1.42 -4.68
C PHE A 169 -3.94 0.27 -4.36
N ALA A 170 -4.00 -0.13 -3.09
CA ALA A 170 -4.81 -1.25 -2.64
C ALA A 170 -6.33 -1.02 -2.77
N SER A 171 -6.78 0.22 -2.68
CA SER A 171 -8.20 0.58 -2.70
C SER A 171 -8.61 1.18 -4.05
N LEU A 172 -8.23 2.43 -4.30
CA LEU A 172 -8.59 3.22 -5.47
C LEU A 172 -8.13 2.60 -6.80
N ILE A 173 -6.90 2.10 -6.88
CA ILE A 173 -6.33 1.64 -8.17
C ILE A 173 -6.71 0.19 -8.47
N THR A 174 -6.71 -0.70 -7.47
CA THR A 174 -6.91 -2.14 -7.68
C THR A 174 -8.29 -2.61 -7.25
N LEU A 175 -8.66 -2.43 -5.98
CA LEU A 175 -9.93 -2.94 -5.47
C LEU A 175 -11.13 -2.29 -6.15
N GLU A 176 -11.15 -0.97 -6.36
CA GLU A 176 -12.23 -0.29 -7.09
C GLU A 176 -12.34 -0.80 -8.54
N ALA A 177 -11.21 -1.11 -9.17
CA ALA A 177 -11.16 -1.72 -10.52
C ALA A 177 -11.57 -3.21 -10.55
N GLY A 178 -11.89 -3.82 -9.40
CA GLY A 178 -12.38 -5.20 -9.32
C GLY A 178 -11.29 -6.26 -9.17
N VAL A 179 -10.05 -5.88 -8.85
CA VAL A 179 -8.99 -6.86 -8.58
C VAL A 179 -9.32 -7.62 -7.28
N PRO A 180 -9.31 -8.96 -7.27
CA PRO A 180 -9.59 -9.76 -6.08
C PRO A 180 -8.63 -9.46 -4.93
N ILE A 181 -9.13 -9.54 -3.70
CA ILE A 181 -8.39 -9.14 -2.50
C ILE A 181 -7.17 -10.03 -2.24
N GLU A 182 -7.24 -11.31 -2.60
CA GLU A 182 -6.16 -12.30 -2.54
C GLU A 182 -5.01 -11.87 -3.45
N THR A 183 -5.35 -11.40 -4.64
CA THR A 183 -4.40 -10.89 -5.63
C THR A 183 -3.72 -9.63 -5.12
N ILE A 184 -4.49 -8.67 -4.57
CA ILE A 184 -3.94 -7.44 -3.96
C ILE A 184 -3.02 -7.80 -2.78
N SER A 185 -3.45 -8.73 -1.91
CA SER A 185 -2.67 -9.20 -0.76
C SER A 185 -1.30 -9.74 -1.17
N ARG A 186 -1.27 -10.54 -2.25
CA ARG A 186 -0.04 -11.10 -2.82
C ARG A 186 0.83 -10.05 -3.50
N MET A 187 0.23 -9.12 -4.26
CA MET A 187 0.96 -7.99 -4.87
C MET A 187 1.68 -7.15 -3.81
N LEU A 188 1.01 -6.92 -2.69
CA LEU A 188 1.49 -6.11 -1.59
C LEU A 188 2.42 -6.88 -0.63
N GLY A 189 2.56 -8.20 -0.73
CA GLY A 189 3.35 -8.99 0.22
C GLY A 189 2.82 -8.90 1.65
N HIS A 190 1.50 -8.99 1.82
CA HIS A 190 0.87 -9.12 3.13
C HIS A 190 0.95 -10.56 3.62
N SER A 191 1.35 -10.73 4.88
CA SER A 191 1.47 -12.04 5.55
C SER A 191 0.11 -12.64 5.90
N ASP A 192 -0.89 -11.78 6.06
CA ASP A 192 -2.23 -12.11 6.49
C ASP A 192 -3.22 -11.31 5.64
N ILE A 193 -4.17 -12.02 5.02
CA ILE A 193 -5.21 -11.44 4.19
C ILE A 193 -6.10 -10.45 4.96
N SER A 194 -6.21 -10.60 6.29
CA SER A 194 -6.91 -9.65 7.16
C SER A 194 -6.38 -8.22 7.03
N THR A 195 -5.08 -8.07 6.72
CA THR A 195 -4.44 -6.76 6.47
C THR A 195 -4.90 -6.13 5.17
N THR A 196 -5.44 -6.92 4.23
CA THR A 196 -6.03 -6.44 2.99
C THR A 196 -7.54 -6.24 3.13
N GLN A 197 -8.22 -7.04 3.98
CA GLN A 197 -9.65 -6.91 4.29
C GLN A 197 -10.05 -5.54 4.82
N VAL A 198 -9.13 -4.80 5.46
CA VAL A 198 -9.37 -3.41 5.88
C VAL A 198 -9.69 -2.46 4.72
N TYR A 199 -9.35 -2.80 3.47
CA TYR A 199 -9.73 -2.05 2.27
C TYR A 199 -11.09 -2.49 1.71
N ALA A 200 -11.53 -3.70 2.02
CA ALA A 200 -12.78 -4.27 1.52
C ALA A 200 -13.98 -3.62 2.21
N ARG A 201 -14.37 -2.46 1.68
CA ARG A 201 -15.69 -1.89 1.91
C ARG A 201 -16.50 -2.09 0.64
N VAL A 202 -17.41 -3.06 0.66
CA VAL A 202 -18.37 -3.24 -0.42
C VAL A 202 -19.35 -2.08 -0.34
N SER A 203 -19.29 -1.16 -1.31
CA SER A 203 -20.33 -0.15 -1.46
C SER A 203 -21.57 -0.80 -2.07
N PRO A 204 -22.80 -0.33 -1.74
CA PRO A 204 -24.01 -0.85 -2.38
C PRO A 204 -23.92 -0.80 -3.92
N LYS A 205 -23.36 0.29 -4.46
CA LYS A 205 -23.12 0.44 -5.90
C LYS A 205 -22.28 -0.72 -6.47
N LYS A 206 -21.17 -1.04 -5.81
CA LYS A 206 -20.28 -2.12 -6.25
C LYS A 206 -20.95 -3.49 -6.14
N LEU A 207 -21.77 -3.71 -5.12
CA LEU A 207 -22.57 -4.93 -4.99
C LEU A 207 -23.51 -5.12 -6.18
N PHE A 208 -24.22 -4.06 -6.60
CA PHE A 208 -25.07 -4.13 -7.79
C PHE A 208 -24.27 -4.39 -9.07
N GLU A 209 -23.18 -3.64 -9.29
CA GLU A 209 -22.32 -3.83 -10.47
C GLU A 209 -21.73 -5.24 -10.57
N ASP A 210 -21.32 -5.83 -9.43
CA ASP A 210 -20.76 -7.18 -9.39
C ASP A 210 -21.87 -8.24 -9.59
N MET A 211 -23.09 -8.00 -9.11
CA MET A 211 -24.25 -8.87 -9.38
C MET A 211 -24.69 -8.81 -10.85
N ASP A 212 -24.69 -7.63 -11.48
CA ASP A 212 -25.03 -7.48 -12.90
C ASP A 212 -24.03 -8.23 -13.79
N LYS A 213 -22.73 -8.16 -13.46
CA LYS A 213 -21.69 -8.95 -14.14
C LYS A 213 -21.91 -10.46 -13.95
N PHE A 214 -22.30 -10.88 -12.74
CA PHE A 214 -22.57 -12.28 -12.46
C PHE A 214 -23.78 -12.78 -13.25
N ILE A 215 -24.90 -12.05 -13.24
CA ILE A 215 -26.10 -12.36 -14.03
C ILE A 215 -25.73 -12.55 -15.50
N LYS A 216 -24.97 -11.61 -16.08
CA LYS A 216 -24.49 -11.70 -17.46
C LYS A 216 -23.61 -12.93 -17.72
N ALA A 217 -22.74 -13.26 -16.77
CA ALA A 217 -21.83 -14.40 -16.89
C ALA A 217 -22.52 -15.76 -16.73
N THR A 218 -23.75 -15.78 -16.19
CA THR A 218 -24.54 -17.00 -15.98
C THR A 218 -25.82 -17.03 -16.83
N GLU A 219 -25.90 -16.24 -17.90
CA GLU A 219 -27.07 -16.21 -18.80
C GLU A 219 -27.36 -17.57 -19.46
N ASP A 220 -26.33 -18.41 -19.60
CA ASP A 220 -26.38 -19.75 -20.16
C ASP A 220 -26.80 -20.83 -19.15
N PHE A 221 -26.96 -20.49 -17.88
CA PHE A 221 -27.33 -21.46 -16.85
C PHE A 221 -28.81 -21.81 -16.96
N GLN A 222 -29.11 -22.98 -17.52
CA GLN A 222 -30.47 -23.51 -17.58
C GLN A 222 -30.84 -24.18 -16.25
N LEU A 223 -31.86 -23.62 -15.57
CA LEU A 223 -32.48 -24.26 -14.43
C LEU A 223 -33.59 -25.20 -14.93
N THR A 224 -33.40 -26.51 -14.75
CA THR A 224 -34.47 -27.49 -14.97
C THR A 224 -35.31 -27.59 -13.69
N LEU A 225 -36.57 -27.15 -13.78
CA LEU A 225 -37.55 -27.21 -12.69
C LEU A 225 -38.35 -28.53 -12.72
#